data_AF-A0A357G1P9-F1
#
_entry.id   AF-A0A357G1P9-F1
#
_cell.length_a   1.000
_cell.length_b   1.000
_cell.length_c   1.000
_cell.angle_alpha   90.00
_cell.angle_beta   90.00
_cell.angle_gamma   90.00
#
_symmetry.space_group_name_H-M   'P 1'
#
loop_
_entity.id
_entity.type
_entity.pdbx_description
1 polymer ?
#
loop_
_entity_poly.entity_id
_entity_poly.type
_entity_poly.pdbx_seq_one_letter_code
_entity_poly.pdbx_strand_id
1 'polypeptide(L)'
;MMNIIKILFLALFAVFVVDFSAFAQTETEVPATQEQAAPQEDKVSLDKRLELAEKMQSLNPARDQVNAAIDRYVEQIAPENRDAYRAALQNVLNYQALERIAVDAYAEVFTEAELTAMVEYHSRPEAISARAKEGEWSKKVYPEIIRLMDQAMMRVRTGGTGQ
;
A
#
# COMPACT_ATOMS: atom_id res chain seq x y z
N MET A 1 -31.17 -0.08 4.62
CA MET A 1 -30.26 -1.23 4.46
C MET A 1 -28.83 -0.71 4.43
N MET A 2 -28.22 -0.55 5.61
CA MET A 2 -26.94 0.12 5.77
C MET A 2 -26.31 -0.47 7.04
N ASN A 3 -25.56 -1.58 6.92
CA ASN A 3 -24.71 -2.17 7.98
C ASN A 3 -24.01 -3.48 7.53
N ILE A 4 -23.16 -3.44 6.50
CA ILE A 4 -22.27 -4.59 6.17
C ILE A 4 -20.80 -4.15 5.97
N ILE A 5 -20.47 -2.85 5.99
CA ILE A 5 -19.10 -2.36 5.68
C ILE A 5 -18.30 -2.04 6.96
N LYS A 6 -18.48 -2.80 8.05
CA LYS A 6 -17.73 -2.57 9.31
C LYS A 6 -17.03 -3.80 9.92
N ILE A 7 -16.99 -4.94 9.23
CA ILE A 7 -16.49 -6.20 9.83
C ILE A 7 -15.28 -6.78 9.08
N LEU A 8 -14.44 -5.96 8.42
CA LEU A 8 -13.24 -6.49 7.74
C LEU A 8 -11.94 -5.73 8.01
N PHE A 9 -11.80 -5.11 9.19
CA PHE A 9 -10.55 -4.43 9.56
C PHE A 9 -10.02 -4.80 10.95
N LEU A 10 -10.53 -5.87 11.58
CA LEU A 10 -10.30 -6.10 13.01
C LEU A 10 -9.77 -7.51 13.36
N ALA A 11 -8.81 -8.01 12.58
CA ALA A 11 -8.17 -9.29 12.90
C ALA A 11 -6.70 -9.34 12.44
N LEU A 12 -5.84 -8.46 12.96
CA LEU A 12 -4.39 -8.73 13.00
C LEU A 12 -3.65 -7.89 14.07
N PHE A 13 -4.21 -7.75 15.27
CA PHE A 13 -3.52 -7.08 16.38
C PHE A 13 -3.81 -7.79 17.70
N ALA A 14 -3.20 -8.95 17.88
CA ALA A 14 -3.29 -9.70 19.14
C ALA A 14 -2.04 -10.56 19.36
N VAL A 15 -0.91 -9.94 19.72
CA VAL A 15 0.07 -10.46 20.71
C VAL A 15 0.96 -9.28 21.15
N PHE A 16 0.62 -8.63 22.27
CA PHE A 16 1.58 -8.20 23.31
C PHE A 16 0.80 -7.53 24.45
N VAL A 17 0.32 -8.35 25.39
CA VAL A 17 -0.01 -7.89 26.74
C VAL A 17 1.24 -8.09 27.57
N VAL A 18 1.94 -7.01 27.91
CA VAL A 18 2.95 -7.05 28.98
C VAL A 18 2.30 -6.44 30.21
N ASP A 19 2.10 -7.30 31.18
CA ASP A 19 1.75 -7.02 32.56
C ASP A 19 2.82 -6.10 33.18
N PHE A 20 2.45 -4.84 33.49
CA PHE A 20 3.27 -3.94 34.30
C PHE A 20 2.50 -3.56 35.56
N SER A 21 2.23 -4.57 36.38
CA SER A 21 1.51 -4.46 37.65
C SER A 21 2.47 -4.74 38.81
N ALA A 22 3.43 -3.84 39.07
CA ALA A 22 4.05 -3.60 40.38
C ALA A 22 5.32 -2.75 40.23
N PHE A 23 5.25 -1.46 40.54
CA PHE A 23 6.28 -0.82 41.39
C PHE A 23 5.84 0.57 41.87
N ALA A 24 5.72 0.67 43.19
CA ALA A 24 5.93 1.85 44.04
C ALA A 24 5.06 3.11 43.83
N GLN A 25 4.13 3.30 44.77
CA GLN A 25 3.74 4.63 45.25
C GLN A 25 4.92 5.25 46.02
N THR A 26 5.32 6.45 45.60
CA THR A 26 5.90 7.44 46.51
C THR A 26 5.27 8.78 46.15
N GLU A 27 4.42 9.29 47.04
CA GLU A 27 3.90 10.65 46.99
C GLU A 27 5.04 11.64 47.27
N THR A 28 5.25 12.59 46.37
CA THR A 28 6.01 13.81 46.65
C THR A 28 5.26 15.01 46.06
N GLU A 29 5.19 16.07 46.86
CA GLU A 29 4.42 17.30 46.65
C GLU A 29 4.71 18.10 45.36
N VAL A 30 3.72 18.94 45.04
CA VAL A 30 3.46 19.78 43.85
C VAL A 30 4.54 20.86 43.61
N PRO A 31 4.79 21.26 42.35
CA PRO A 31 4.41 22.62 41.97
C PRO A 31 3.78 22.74 40.56
N ALA A 32 3.00 23.81 40.42
CA ALA A 32 2.32 24.22 39.20
C ALA A 32 3.27 24.64 38.07
N THR A 33 2.73 24.54 36.84
CA THR A 33 3.15 25.17 35.57
C THR A 33 4.26 24.47 34.80
N GLN A 34 3.86 23.62 33.86
CA GLN A 34 4.45 23.61 32.52
C GLN A 34 3.32 23.54 31.50
N GLU A 35 3.05 24.68 30.89
CA GLU A 35 2.38 24.76 29.60
C GLU A 35 3.21 23.91 28.62
N GLN A 36 2.67 22.74 28.26
CA GLN A 36 3.31 21.81 27.35
C GLN A 36 3.44 22.45 25.97
N ALA A 37 4.62 22.99 25.69
CA ALA A 37 5.08 23.17 24.33
C ALA A 37 5.36 21.79 23.72
N ALA A 38 4.39 21.22 23.02
CA ALA A 38 4.67 20.32 21.90
C ALA A 38 4.05 21.02 20.68
N PRO A 39 4.82 21.40 19.63
CA PRO A 39 4.91 20.51 18.46
C PRO A 39 6.00 20.87 17.41
N GLN A 40 7.20 21.37 17.74
CA GLN A 40 8.16 21.75 16.68
C GLN A 40 8.83 20.54 16.02
N GLU A 41 9.27 19.52 16.78
CA GLU A 41 9.90 18.32 16.21
C GLU A 41 8.93 17.46 15.40
N ASP A 42 7.70 17.30 15.87
CA ASP A 42 6.68 16.48 15.18
C ASP A 42 6.20 17.14 13.87
N LYS A 43 6.08 18.49 13.86
CA LYS A 43 5.76 19.24 12.63
C LYS A 43 6.89 19.19 11.61
N VAL A 44 8.14 19.36 12.05
CA VAL A 44 9.31 19.27 11.15
C VAL A 44 9.42 17.85 10.54
N SER A 45 9.13 16.81 11.34
CA SER A 45 9.09 15.44 10.82
C SER A 45 7.93 15.21 9.84
N LEU A 46 6.75 15.80 10.09
CA LEU A 46 5.62 15.70 9.17
C LEU A 46 5.90 16.40 7.84
N ASP A 47 6.41 17.63 7.86
CA ASP A 47 6.75 18.38 6.66
C ASP A 47 7.77 17.63 5.81
N LYS A 48 8.75 16.98 6.44
CA LYS A 48 9.74 16.18 5.74
C LYS A 48 9.15 14.92 5.11
N ARG A 49 8.25 14.24 5.81
CA ARG A 49 7.50 13.10 5.27
C ARG A 49 6.64 13.49 4.08
N LEU A 50 5.97 14.64 4.11
CA LEU A 50 5.19 15.15 2.98
C LEU A 50 6.07 15.43 1.77
N GLU A 51 7.22 16.08 1.94
CA GLU A 51 8.18 16.32 0.85
C GLU A 51 8.64 15.00 0.19
N LEU A 52 8.96 13.98 1.01
CA LEU A 52 9.38 12.67 0.51
C LEU A 52 8.23 11.90 -0.13
N ALA A 53 7.01 12.03 0.40
CA ALA A 53 5.80 11.45 -0.17
C ALA A 53 5.50 12.02 -1.57
N GLU A 54 5.66 13.32 -1.78
CA GLU A 54 5.53 13.95 -3.10
C GLU A 54 6.59 13.44 -4.09
N LYS A 55 7.83 13.25 -3.62
CA LYS A 55 8.89 12.63 -4.44
C LYS A 55 8.55 11.19 -4.80
N MET A 56 8.04 10.41 -3.85
CA MET A 56 7.57 9.05 -4.11
C MET A 56 6.45 9.02 -5.14
N GLN A 57 5.47 9.92 -5.01
CA GLN A 57 4.39 10.04 -5.97
C GLN A 57 4.89 10.45 -7.37
N SER A 58 5.95 11.24 -7.45
CA SER A 58 6.59 11.60 -8.73
C SER A 58 7.34 10.43 -9.37
N LEU A 59 8.02 9.61 -8.57
CA LEU A 59 8.74 8.41 -9.01
C LEU A 59 7.80 7.25 -9.34
N ASN A 60 6.67 7.18 -8.66
CA ASN A 60 5.67 6.13 -8.81
C ASN A 60 4.24 6.69 -8.81
N PRO A 61 3.80 7.32 -9.91
CA PRO A 61 2.50 7.98 -9.96
C PRO A 61 1.35 7.01 -9.72
N ALA A 62 0.47 7.35 -8.76
CA ALA A 62 -0.76 6.61 -8.51
C ALA A 62 -1.65 6.50 -9.77
N ARG A 63 -1.62 7.52 -10.64
CA ARG A 63 -2.27 7.51 -11.95
C ARG A 63 -1.82 6.31 -12.81
N ASP A 64 -0.51 6.08 -12.90
CA ASP A 64 0.04 5.01 -13.72
C ASP A 64 -0.31 3.64 -13.14
N GLN A 65 -0.31 3.53 -11.81
CA GLN A 65 -0.72 2.31 -11.12
C GLN A 65 -2.19 1.97 -11.39
N VAL A 66 -3.08 2.97 -11.32
CA VAL A 66 -4.51 2.79 -11.62
C VAL A 66 -4.74 2.50 -13.09
N ASN A 67 -4.03 3.16 -14.00
CA ASN A 67 -4.15 2.89 -15.44
C ASN A 67 -3.70 1.46 -15.77
N ALA A 68 -2.59 0.99 -15.17
CA ALA A 68 -2.15 -0.39 -15.32
C ALA A 68 -3.16 -1.41 -14.73
N ALA A 69 -3.88 -1.05 -13.67
CA ALA A 69 -4.97 -1.87 -13.14
C ALA A 69 -6.18 -1.90 -14.09
N ILE A 70 -6.54 -0.75 -14.68
CA ILE A 70 -7.57 -0.67 -15.72
C ILE A 70 -7.18 -1.55 -16.91
N ASP A 71 -5.92 -1.49 -17.38
CA ASP A 71 -5.41 -2.32 -18.48
C ASP A 71 -5.66 -3.80 -18.24
N ARG A 72 -5.24 -4.31 -17.08
CA ARG A 72 -5.42 -5.72 -16.70
C ARG A 72 -6.90 -6.10 -16.59
N TYR A 73 -7.74 -5.18 -16.13
CA TYR A 73 -9.18 -5.42 -16.04
C TYR A 73 -9.83 -5.50 -17.42
N VAL A 74 -9.51 -4.57 -18.33
CA VAL A 74 -10.11 -4.56 -19.68
C VAL A 74 -9.59 -5.68 -20.57
N GLU A 75 -8.41 -6.26 -20.28
CA GLU A 75 -7.93 -7.47 -20.95
C GLU A 75 -8.89 -8.66 -20.81
N GLN A 76 -9.69 -8.70 -19.74
CA GLN A 76 -10.70 -9.73 -19.48
C GLN A 76 -12.02 -9.48 -20.22
N ILE A 77 -12.17 -8.32 -20.87
CA ILE A 77 -13.37 -7.92 -21.62
C ILE A 77 -13.20 -8.30 -23.10
N ALA A 78 -14.33 -8.55 -23.80
CA ALA A 78 -14.36 -8.83 -25.23
C ALA A 78 -13.66 -7.70 -26.03
N PRO A 79 -12.77 -8.03 -27.00
CA PRO A 79 -11.92 -7.05 -27.68
C PRO A 79 -12.64 -5.81 -28.22
N GLU A 80 -13.81 -6.01 -28.82
CA GLU A 80 -14.66 -4.98 -29.41
C GLU A 80 -15.20 -3.95 -28.41
N ASN A 81 -15.23 -4.28 -27.11
CA ASN A 81 -15.76 -3.42 -26.05
C ASN A 81 -14.66 -2.75 -25.21
N ARG A 82 -13.39 -3.15 -25.36
CA ARG A 82 -12.30 -2.75 -24.45
C ARG A 82 -12.10 -1.24 -24.39
N ASP A 83 -12.11 -0.56 -25.53
CA ASP A 83 -11.88 0.90 -25.59
C ASP A 83 -13.01 1.68 -24.91
N ALA A 84 -14.25 1.26 -25.11
CA ALA A 84 -15.41 1.86 -24.45
C ALA A 84 -15.36 1.69 -22.92
N TYR A 85 -15.01 0.50 -22.45
CA TYR A 85 -14.86 0.22 -21.02
C TYR A 85 -13.70 0.98 -20.39
N ARG A 86 -12.55 1.03 -21.08
CA ARG A 86 -11.39 1.82 -20.65
C ARG A 86 -11.77 3.29 -20.46
N ALA A 87 -12.40 3.90 -21.46
CA ALA A 87 -12.81 5.29 -21.40
C ALA A 87 -13.81 5.53 -20.26
N ALA A 88 -14.79 4.64 -20.08
CA ALA A 88 -15.76 4.73 -19.00
C ALA A 88 -15.10 4.69 -17.61
N LEU A 89 -14.14 3.77 -17.40
CA LEU A 89 -13.41 3.65 -16.14
C LEU A 89 -12.54 4.88 -15.86
N GLN A 90 -11.82 5.38 -16.87
CA GLN A 90 -10.98 6.57 -16.73
C GLN A 90 -11.79 7.83 -16.41
N ASN A 91 -13.00 7.96 -16.98
CA ASN A 91 -13.86 9.12 -16.76
C ASN A 91 -14.45 9.22 -15.34
N VAL A 92 -14.52 8.11 -14.60
CA VAL A 92 -15.03 8.10 -13.21
C VAL A 92 -13.94 8.54 -12.22
N LEU A 93 -12.67 8.50 -12.62
CA LEU A 93 -11.55 8.77 -11.72
C LEU A 93 -11.22 10.25 -11.62
N ASN A 94 -11.17 10.76 -10.38
CA ASN A 94 -10.55 12.03 -10.08
C ASN A 94 -9.06 11.81 -9.76
N TYR A 95 -8.21 11.90 -10.79
CA TYR A 95 -6.77 11.68 -10.63
C TYR A 95 -6.10 12.66 -9.67
N GLN A 96 -6.53 13.92 -9.62
CA GLN A 96 -5.95 14.89 -8.68
C GLN A 96 -6.26 14.53 -7.23
N ALA A 97 -7.49 14.11 -6.94
CA ALA A 97 -7.85 13.63 -5.61
C ALA A 97 -7.09 12.36 -5.25
N LEU A 98 -6.94 11.42 -6.19
CA LEU A 98 -6.17 10.20 -6.01
C LEU A 98 -4.69 10.49 -5.69
N GLU A 99 -4.07 11.41 -6.43
CA GLU A 99 -2.67 11.79 -6.22
C GLU A 99 -2.47 12.42 -4.83
N ARG A 100 -3.39 13.26 -4.36
CA ARG A 100 -3.35 13.80 -2.99
C ARG A 100 -3.51 12.70 -1.93
N ILE A 101 -4.50 11.83 -2.09
CA ILE A 101 -4.72 10.71 -1.17
C ILE A 101 -3.46 9.83 -1.09
N ALA A 102 -2.78 9.60 -2.20
CA ALA A 102 -1.54 8.83 -2.23
C ALA A 102 -0.41 9.51 -1.45
N VAL A 103 -0.23 10.83 -1.62
CA VAL A 103 0.77 11.61 -0.87
C VAL A 103 0.48 11.59 0.63
N ASP A 104 -0.77 11.85 1.01
CA ASP A 104 -1.20 11.85 2.41
C ASP A 104 -0.98 10.46 3.03
N ALA A 105 -1.36 9.40 2.32
CA ALA A 105 -1.14 8.03 2.77
C ALA A 105 0.35 7.68 2.92
N TYR A 106 1.22 8.15 2.03
CA TYR A 106 2.66 7.96 2.19
C TYR A 106 3.18 8.64 3.45
N ALA A 107 2.78 9.90 3.69
CA ALA A 107 3.24 10.65 4.84
C ALA A 107 2.68 10.09 6.17
N GLU A 108 1.46 9.56 6.17
CA GLU A 108 0.82 8.98 7.35
C GLU A 108 1.39 7.60 7.71
N VAL A 109 1.58 6.73 6.71
CA VAL A 109 1.92 5.31 6.95
C VAL A 109 3.41 5.10 7.18
N PHE A 110 4.27 5.86 6.50
CA PHE A 110 5.70 5.62 6.52
C PHE A 110 6.43 6.66 7.36
N THR A 111 7.50 6.21 8.01
CA THR A 111 8.46 7.09 8.67
C THR A 111 9.32 7.85 7.66
N GLU A 112 9.98 8.91 8.10
CA GLU A 112 10.93 9.67 7.26
C GLU A 112 12.06 8.78 6.72
N ALA A 113 12.61 7.90 7.56
CA ALA A 113 13.70 7.01 7.17
C ALA A 113 13.27 6.00 6.09
N GLU A 114 12.06 5.45 6.21
CA GLU A 114 11.50 4.54 5.22
C GLU A 114 11.22 5.26 3.90
N LEU A 115 10.58 6.43 3.94
CA LEU A 115 10.34 7.22 2.72
C LEU A 115 11.65 7.64 2.05
N THR A 116 12.66 8.00 2.82
CA THR A 116 14.00 8.31 2.29
C THR A 116 14.60 7.11 1.56
N ALA A 117 14.57 5.92 2.19
CA ALA A 117 15.07 4.70 1.57
C ALA A 117 14.28 4.32 0.31
N MET A 118 12.95 4.52 0.32
CA MET A 118 12.09 4.29 -0.84
C MET A 118 12.43 5.24 -2.00
N VAL A 119 12.54 6.55 -1.73
CA VAL A 119 12.93 7.54 -2.74
C VAL A 119 14.30 7.20 -3.32
N GLU A 120 15.27 6.86 -2.47
CA GLU A 120 16.60 6.47 -2.90
C GLU A 120 16.53 5.26 -3.84
N TYR A 121 15.86 4.18 -3.42
CA TYR A 121 15.74 2.97 -4.23
C TYR A 121 15.06 3.25 -5.58
N HIS A 122 13.91 3.92 -5.58
CA HIS A 122 13.12 4.17 -6.78
C HIS A 122 13.76 5.19 -7.73
N SER A 123 14.70 6.01 -7.25
CA SER A 123 15.48 6.92 -8.09
C SER A 123 16.63 6.25 -8.85
N ARG A 124 17.01 5.01 -8.49
CA ARG A 124 18.14 4.30 -9.12
C ARG A 124 17.80 3.89 -10.56
N PRO A 125 18.71 4.10 -11.54
CA PRO A 125 18.50 3.67 -12.92
C PRO A 125 18.16 2.18 -13.06
N GLU A 126 18.76 1.33 -12.21
CA GLU A 126 18.50 -0.10 -12.18
C GLU A 126 17.08 -0.43 -11.71
N ALA A 127 16.56 0.31 -10.72
CA ALA A 127 15.19 0.14 -10.24
C ALA A 127 14.17 0.58 -11.30
N ILE A 128 14.44 1.69 -11.99
CA ILE A 128 13.62 2.17 -13.11
C ILE A 128 13.61 1.12 -14.24
N SER A 129 14.79 0.60 -14.60
CA SER A 129 14.94 -0.45 -15.62
C SER A 129 14.23 -1.74 -15.22
N ALA A 130 14.35 -2.16 -13.96
CA ALA A 130 13.67 -3.36 -13.45
C ALA A 130 12.15 -3.21 -13.53
N ARG A 131 11.60 -2.07 -13.11
CA ARG A 131 10.18 -1.78 -13.21
C ARG A 131 9.67 -1.83 -14.65
N ALA A 132 10.40 -1.25 -15.61
CA ALA A 132 10.03 -1.32 -17.03
C ALA A 132 9.98 -2.77 -17.57
N LYS A 133 10.77 -3.68 -17.01
CA LYS A 133 10.83 -5.09 -17.42
C LYS A 133 9.83 -5.99 -16.68
N GLU A 134 9.20 -5.49 -15.62
CA GLU A 134 8.26 -6.26 -14.79
C GLU A 134 7.10 -6.84 -15.62
N GLY A 135 6.57 -6.08 -16.58
CA GLY A 135 5.52 -6.55 -17.48
C GLY A 135 5.97 -7.70 -18.38
N GLU A 136 7.19 -7.64 -18.92
CA GLU A 136 7.74 -8.74 -19.74
C GLU A 136 8.01 -9.98 -18.90
N TRP A 137 8.56 -9.79 -17.70
CA TRP A 137 8.76 -10.88 -16.75
C TRP A 137 7.43 -11.54 -16.36
N SER A 138 6.40 -10.75 -16.03
CA SER A 138 5.08 -11.23 -15.64
C SER A 138 4.43 -12.07 -16.75
N LYS A 139 4.57 -11.66 -18.02
CA LYS A 139 4.08 -12.43 -19.18
C LYS A 139 4.72 -13.82 -19.30
N LYS A 140 5.96 -14.00 -18.82
CA LYS A 140 6.65 -15.29 -18.83
C LYS A 140 6.31 -16.13 -17.60
N VAL A 141 6.17 -15.51 -16.44
CA VAL A 141 6.01 -16.22 -15.16
C VAL A 141 4.56 -16.57 -14.85
N TYR A 142 3.60 -15.67 -15.07
CA TYR A 142 2.21 -15.91 -14.68
C TYR A 142 1.54 -17.12 -15.33
N PRO A 143 1.73 -17.42 -16.63
CA PRO A 143 1.17 -18.63 -17.23
C PRO A 143 1.67 -19.92 -16.54
N GLU A 144 2.92 -19.93 -16.09
CA GLU A 144 3.50 -21.08 -15.41
C GLU A 144 2.94 -21.25 -13.99
N ILE A 145 2.75 -20.13 -13.27
CA ILE A 145 2.06 -20.15 -11.96
C ILE A 145 0.64 -20.73 -12.11
N ILE A 146 -0.12 -20.26 -13.10
CA ILE A 146 -1.48 -20.76 -13.36
C ILE A 146 -1.45 -22.26 -13.68
N ARG A 147 -0.54 -22.70 -14.55
CA ARG A 147 -0.36 -24.11 -14.91
C ARG A 147 -0.10 -25.00 -13.67
N LEU A 148 0.74 -24.53 -12.74
CA LEU A 148 1.04 -25.25 -11.49
C LEU A 148 -0.16 -25.30 -10.55
N MET A 149 -0.92 -24.20 -10.45
CA MET A 149 -2.16 -24.15 -9.66
C MET A 149 -3.21 -25.11 -10.23
N ASP A 150 -3.39 -25.16 -11.55
CA ASP A 150 -4.32 -26.08 -12.22
C ASP A 150 -3.93 -27.55 -11.97
N GLN A 151 -2.63 -27.87 -12.02
CA GLN A 151 -2.13 -29.21 -11.70
C GLN A 151 -2.42 -29.59 -10.25
N ALA A 152 -2.23 -28.68 -9.30
CA ALA A 152 -2.53 -28.91 -7.90
C ALA A 152 -4.04 -29.16 -7.70
N MET A 153 -4.89 -28.34 -8.30
CA MET A 153 -6.35 -28.49 -8.24
C MET A 153 -6.83 -29.80 -8.86
N MET A 154 -6.23 -30.23 -9.98
CA MET A 154 -6.55 -31.51 -10.59
C MET A 154 -6.19 -32.68 -9.68
N ARG A 155 -5.02 -32.66 -9.00
CA ARG A 155 -4.65 -33.71 -8.03
C ARG A 155 -5.64 -33.82 -6.89
N VAL A 156 -6.09 -32.69 -6.33
CA VAL A 156 -7.12 -32.66 -5.28
C VAL A 156 -8.43 -33.26 -5.79
N ARG A 157 -8.86 -32.89 -7.00
CA ARG A 157 -10.10 -33.41 -7.61
C ARG A 157 -10.05 -34.92 -7.89
N THR A 158 -8.89 -35.45 -8.30
CA THR A 158 -8.74 -36.87 -8.63
C THR A 158 -8.38 -37.74 -7.43
N GLY A 159 -8.43 -37.21 -6.20
CA GLY A 159 -8.06 -37.96 -4.99
C GLY A 159 -6.58 -38.33 -4.94
N GLY A 160 -5.74 -37.64 -5.72
CA GLY A 160 -4.29 -37.80 -5.71
C GLY A 160 -3.69 -37.09 -4.50
N THR A 161 -4.01 -37.56 -3.31
CA THR A 161 -3.25 -37.21 -2.10
C THR A 161 -1.85 -37.75 -2.28
N GLY A 162 -0.87 -36.85 -2.43
CA GLY A 162 0.53 -37.21 -2.39
C GLY A 162 0.85 -38.00 -1.12
N GLN A 163 1.47 -39.16 -1.30
CA GLN A 163 2.40 -39.69 -0.30
C GLN A 163 3.63 -38.78 -0.25
#